data_AF-A0A9N9XA52-F1
#
_entry.id   AF-A0A9N9XA52-F1
#
_cell.length_a   1.000
_cell.length_b   1.000
_cell.length_c   1.000
_cell.angle_alpha   90.00
_cell.angle_beta   90.00
_cell.angle_gamma   90.00
#
_symmetry.space_group_name_H-M   'P 1'
#
loop_
_entity.id
_entity.type
_entity.pdbx_description
1 polymer ?
#
loop_
_entity_poly.entity_id
_entity_poly.type
_entity_poly.pdbx_seq_one_letter_code
_entity_poly.pdbx_strand_id
1 'polypeptide(L)'
;MAVSGYTCIRVSFCWVNVLFWITGCGLLGVGIWLRIAYEGYASLLPQYALLSADSLAITFGTVTFIFSFFACCGSWFQNRCMLITYFCLVVFIFLVEFVFGSVAFIFRESLKHTLSEELQNGIYHHYNVSLHGPNSLVQIWDNIQTQFGCCGVKSYEDWYMIEAWPNEKWVPDSCCLPASYDVNCGKIRDVDIYTQGCYAQINNFFIRRLDIIGFVGIVIAFFQLYGLISSMILFCTVKHKRYSRTYKSYS
;
A
#
# COMPACT_ATOMS: atom_id res chain seq x y z
N MET A 1 4.23 42.41 10.21
CA MET A 1 3.49 41.13 10.43
C MET A 1 3.66 40.10 9.31
N ALA A 2 3.64 40.46 8.01
CA ALA A 2 3.77 39.49 6.91
C ALA A 2 5.07 38.66 6.86
N VAL A 3 6.18 39.18 7.39
CA VAL A 3 7.49 38.48 7.40
C VAL A 3 7.49 37.25 8.32
N SER A 4 6.73 37.30 9.43
CA SER A 4 6.64 36.20 10.39
C SER A 4 5.81 35.03 9.84
N GLY A 5 4.65 35.32 9.23
CA GLY A 5 3.76 34.31 8.67
C GLY A 5 4.37 33.55 7.49
N TYR A 6 4.98 34.26 6.53
CA TYR A 6 5.67 33.62 5.40
C TYR A 6 6.79 32.67 5.86
N THR A 7 7.57 33.11 6.85
CA THR A 7 8.69 32.31 7.37
C THR A 7 8.18 31.06 8.07
N CYS A 8 7.12 31.17 8.87
CA CYS A 8 6.46 30.03 9.51
C CYS A 8 5.95 29.01 8.50
N ILE A 9 5.17 29.45 7.49
CA ILE A 9 4.63 28.57 6.44
C ILE A 9 5.77 27.88 5.68
N ARG A 10 6.82 28.62 5.29
CA ARG A 10 7.97 28.05 4.57
C ARG A 10 8.69 26.98 5.39
N VAL A 11 8.97 27.27 6.65
CA VAL A 11 9.70 26.36 7.55
C VAL A 11 8.87 25.12 7.85
N SER A 12 7.58 25.29 8.20
CA SER A 12 6.64 24.19 8.43
C SER A 12 6.51 23.29 7.19
N PHE A 13 6.28 23.90 6.02
CA PHE A 13 6.17 23.16 4.76
C PHE A 13 7.46 22.41 4.43
N CYS A 14 8.63 23.00 4.67
CA CYS A 14 9.90 22.33 4.46
C CYS A 14 10.08 21.13 5.39
N TRP A 15 9.82 21.29 6.70
CA TRP A 15 9.99 20.21 7.68
C TRP A 15 9.05 19.03 7.42
N VAL A 16 7.77 19.30 7.14
CA VAL A 16 6.79 18.25 6.81
C VAL A 16 7.24 17.46 5.59
N ASN A 17 7.73 18.13 4.54
CA ASN A 17 8.22 17.43 3.35
C ASN A 17 9.58 16.73 3.57
N VAL A 18 10.44 17.21 4.47
CA VAL A 18 11.66 16.47 4.87
C VAL A 18 11.28 15.16 5.56
N LEU A 19 10.27 15.17 6.44
CA LEU A 19 9.78 13.94 7.08
C LEU A 19 9.23 12.97 6.03
N PHE A 20 8.40 13.44 5.11
CA PHE A 20 7.91 12.60 4.01
C PHE A 20 9.04 12.08 3.11
N TRP A 21 10.08 12.88 2.88
CA TRP A 21 11.25 12.45 2.12
C TRP A 21 12.00 11.31 2.81
N ILE A 22 12.23 11.42 4.13
CA ILE A 22 12.86 10.34 4.93
C ILE A 22 11.98 9.09 4.90
N THR A 23 10.66 9.23 5.07
CA THR A 23 9.71 8.11 4.98
C THR A 23 9.75 7.47 3.59
N GLY A 24 9.82 8.26 2.52
CA GLY A 24 9.98 7.77 1.15
C GLY A 24 11.26 6.96 0.95
N CYS A 25 12.40 7.45 1.45
CA CYS A 25 13.66 6.69 1.47
C CYS A 25 13.53 5.39 2.27
N GLY A 26 12.86 5.41 3.41
CA GLY A 26 12.61 4.23 4.24
C GLY A 26 11.75 3.19 3.51
N LEU A 27 10.64 3.61 2.91
CA LEU A 27 9.76 2.74 2.12
C LEU A 27 10.47 2.14 0.91
N LEU A 28 11.29 2.93 0.22
CA LEU A 28 12.14 2.44 -0.87
C LEU A 28 13.15 1.40 -0.38
N GLY A 29 13.83 1.67 0.73
CA GLY A 29 14.79 0.75 1.33
C GLY A 29 14.12 -0.58 1.72
N VAL A 30 12.97 -0.51 2.38
CA VAL A 30 12.16 -1.70 2.73
C VAL A 30 11.68 -2.40 1.47
N GLY A 31 11.15 -1.69 0.47
CA GLY A 31 10.68 -2.29 -0.78
C GLY A 31 11.78 -3.01 -1.56
N ILE A 32 12.97 -2.42 -1.66
CA ILE A 32 14.14 -3.04 -2.28
C ILE A 32 14.62 -4.24 -1.45
N TRP A 33 14.66 -4.11 -0.12
CA TRP A 33 15.00 -5.22 0.77
C TRP A 33 14.01 -6.38 0.59
N LEU A 34 12.71 -6.10 0.53
CA LEU A 34 11.67 -7.09 0.23
C LEU A 34 11.85 -7.68 -1.17
N ARG A 35 12.26 -6.90 -2.17
CA ARG A 35 12.50 -7.45 -3.51
C ARG A 35 13.67 -8.44 -3.53
N ILE A 36 14.76 -8.11 -2.87
CA ILE A 36 16.02 -8.89 -2.87
C ILE A 36 15.92 -10.09 -1.94
N ALA A 37 15.36 -9.92 -0.74
CA ALA A 37 15.22 -11.02 0.21
C ALA A 37 14.16 -12.05 -0.23
N TYR A 38 13.32 -11.71 -1.21
CA TYR A 38 12.19 -12.51 -1.67
C TYR A 38 12.26 -12.73 -3.20
N GLU A 39 13.42 -13.15 -3.74
CA GLU A 39 13.69 -13.35 -5.18
C GLU A 39 12.65 -14.23 -5.93
N GLY A 40 11.73 -14.91 -5.25
CA GLY A 40 10.68 -15.76 -5.83
C GLY A 40 9.34 -15.08 -6.17
N TYR A 41 9.09 -13.81 -5.79
CA TYR A 41 7.78 -13.17 -6.03
C TYR A 41 7.51 -12.81 -7.49
N ALA A 42 8.55 -12.47 -8.25
CA ALA A 42 8.45 -12.05 -9.65
C ALA A 42 7.99 -13.20 -10.59
N SER A 43 8.10 -14.45 -10.13
CA SER A 43 7.78 -15.64 -10.92
C SER A 43 6.41 -16.23 -10.63
N LEU A 44 5.75 -15.81 -9.55
CA LEU A 44 4.52 -16.46 -9.11
C LEU A 44 3.29 -15.80 -9.75
N LEU A 45 3.29 -14.49 -9.98
CA LEU A 45 2.05 -13.76 -10.32
C LEU A 45 2.28 -12.73 -11.44
N PRO A 46 2.49 -13.16 -12.70
CA PRO A 46 2.81 -12.26 -13.82
C PRO A 46 1.74 -11.19 -14.07
N GLN A 47 0.49 -11.51 -13.72
CA GLN A 47 -0.67 -10.67 -14.00
C GLN A 47 -0.93 -9.59 -12.93
N TYR A 48 -0.23 -9.66 -11.78
CA TYR A 48 -0.43 -8.73 -10.65
C TYR A 48 0.83 -8.47 -9.83
N ALA A 49 2.00 -8.61 -10.44
CA ALA A 49 3.29 -8.22 -9.88
C ALA A 49 3.34 -6.76 -9.39
N LEU A 50 2.40 -5.90 -9.81
CA LEU A 50 2.25 -4.52 -9.35
C LEU A 50 1.56 -4.38 -7.98
N LEU A 51 0.84 -5.40 -7.51
CA LEU A 51 0.11 -5.40 -6.23
C LEU A 51 0.88 -6.14 -5.12
N SER A 52 2.05 -6.69 -5.42
CA SER A 52 2.89 -7.32 -4.40
C SER A 52 3.43 -6.28 -3.41
N ALA A 53 3.65 -6.69 -2.15
CA ALA A 53 4.02 -5.78 -1.07
C ALA A 53 5.34 -5.03 -1.36
N ASP A 54 6.31 -5.70 -1.97
CA ASP A 54 7.57 -5.11 -2.44
C ASP A 54 7.35 -4.06 -3.53
N SER A 55 6.56 -4.38 -4.56
CA SER A 55 6.26 -3.46 -5.65
C SER A 55 5.48 -2.24 -5.16
N LEU A 56 4.49 -2.43 -4.29
CA LEU A 56 3.74 -1.33 -3.67
C LEU A 56 4.64 -0.43 -2.82
N ALA A 57 5.51 -1.02 -1.98
CA ALA A 57 6.47 -0.26 -1.18
C ALA A 57 7.44 0.55 -2.06
N ILE A 58 7.96 -0.05 -3.14
CA ILE A 58 8.83 0.64 -4.11
C ILE A 58 8.06 1.75 -4.83
N THR A 59 6.87 1.49 -5.34
CA THR A 59 6.07 2.47 -6.09
C THR A 59 5.68 3.65 -5.20
N PHE A 60 5.06 3.41 -4.04
CA PHE A 60 4.70 4.47 -3.11
C PHE A 60 5.93 5.19 -2.58
N GLY A 61 6.99 4.46 -2.22
CA GLY A 61 8.26 5.04 -1.78
C GLY A 61 8.88 5.97 -2.82
N THR A 62 8.91 5.55 -4.10
CA THR A 62 9.45 6.35 -5.21
C THR A 62 8.64 7.62 -5.42
N VAL A 63 7.31 7.49 -5.46
CA VAL A 63 6.40 8.63 -5.65
C VAL A 63 6.56 9.63 -4.50
N THR A 64 6.53 9.17 -3.25
CA THR A 64 6.71 10.02 -2.07
C THR A 64 8.10 10.67 -2.06
N PHE A 65 9.16 9.95 -2.42
CA PHE A 65 10.53 10.49 -2.53
C PHE A 65 10.61 11.65 -3.53
N ILE A 66 10.12 11.43 -4.76
CA ILE A 66 10.15 12.44 -5.84
C ILE A 66 9.36 13.68 -5.43
N PHE A 67 8.14 13.50 -4.91
CA PHE A 67 7.25 14.60 -4.54
C PHE A 67 7.86 15.44 -3.43
N SER A 68 8.39 14.77 -2.40
CA SER A 68 8.99 15.42 -1.24
C SER A 68 10.29 16.13 -1.60
N PHE A 69 11.07 15.60 -2.55
CA PHE A 69 12.27 16.26 -3.08
C PHE A 69 11.93 17.60 -3.75
N PHE A 70 10.97 17.62 -4.67
CA PHE A 70 10.54 18.87 -5.32
C PHE A 70 9.97 19.88 -4.33
N ALA A 71 9.21 19.42 -3.34
CA ALA A 71 8.66 20.28 -2.29
C ALA A 71 9.74 20.90 -1.40
N CYS A 72 10.66 20.09 -0.90
CA CYS A 72 11.75 20.53 -0.02
C CYS A 72 12.71 21.47 -0.75
N CYS A 73 13.23 21.06 -1.92
CA CYS A 73 14.13 21.88 -2.73
C CYS A 73 13.44 23.16 -3.23
N GLY A 74 12.17 23.08 -3.63
CA GLY A 74 11.38 24.24 -4.03
C GLY A 74 11.24 25.26 -2.91
N SER A 75 10.99 24.80 -1.67
CA SER A 75 10.89 25.65 -0.48
C SER A 75 12.24 26.23 -0.06
N TRP A 76 13.28 25.39 0.02
CA TRP A 76 14.63 25.73 0.47
C TRP A 76 15.34 26.69 -0.48
N PHE A 77 15.43 26.31 -1.77
CA PHE A 77 16.07 27.14 -2.80
C PHE A 77 15.17 28.26 -3.32
N GLN A 78 13.92 28.36 -2.85
CA GLN A 78 12.94 29.33 -3.33
C GLN A 78 12.78 29.27 -4.86
N ASN A 79 12.78 28.06 -5.42
CA ASN A 79 12.66 27.83 -6.85
C ASN A 79 11.19 27.66 -7.25
N ARG A 80 10.72 28.58 -8.08
CA ARG A 80 9.32 28.70 -8.49
C ARG A 80 8.91 27.56 -9.42
N CYS A 81 9.81 27.10 -10.28
CA CYS A 81 9.56 25.96 -11.17
C CYS A 81 9.34 24.68 -10.34
N MET A 82 10.17 24.42 -9.33
CA MET A 82 10.00 23.26 -8.45
C MET A 82 8.70 23.33 -7.63
N LEU A 83 8.32 24.51 -7.13
CA LEU A 83 7.07 24.69 -6.39
C LEU A 83 5.83 24.46 -7.27
N ILE A 84 5.82 24.96 -8.51
CA ILE A 84 4.69 24.72 -9.43
C ILE A 84 4.64 23.27 -9.91
N THR A 85 5.80 22.63 -10.14
CA THR A 85 5.85 21.19 -10.44
C THR A 85 5.25 20.37 -9.31
N TYR A 86 5.64 20.63 -8.06
CA TYR A 86 5.04 19.98 -6.90
C TYR A 86 3.52 20.21 -6.84
N PHE A 87 3.06 21.46 -7.03
CA PHE A 87 1.63 21.77 -7.04
C PHE A 87 0.87 20.95 -8.09
N CYS A 88 1.35 20.91 -9.34
CA CYS A 88 0.72 20.14 -10.41
C CYS A 88 0.69 18.62 -10.10
N LEU A 89 1.77 18.09 -9.52
CA LEU A 89 1.85 16.68 -9.12
C LEU A 89 0.84 16.33 -8.03
N VAL A 90 0.68 17.19 -7.01
CA VAL A 90 -0.31 16.97 -5.94
C VAL A 90 -1.75 17.06 -6.48
N VAL A 91 -2.04 18.02 -7.37
CA VAL A 91 -3.35 18.08 -8.04
C VAL A 91 -3.62 16.79 -8.83
N PHE A 92 -2.64 16.30 -9.58
CA PHE A 92 -2.78 15.06 -10.33
C PHE A 92 -3.08 13.86 -9.42
N ILE A 93 -2.36 13.70 -8.31
CA ILE A 93 -2.62 12.61 -7.35
C ILE A 93 -3.99 12.76 -6.70
N PHE A 94 -4.41 13.97 -6.33
CA PHE A 94 -5.75 14.20 -5.78
C PHE A 94 -6.85 13.73 -6.74
N LEU A 95 -6.70 14.00 -8.05
CA LEU A 95 -7.64 13.53 -9.07
C LEU A 95 -7.61 12.00 -9.21
N VAL A 96 -6.42 11.40 -9.24
CA VAL A 96 -6.27 9.94 -9.30
C VAL A 96 -6.90 9.27 -8.08
N GLU A 97 -6.69 9.82 -6.88
CA GLU A 97 -7.24 9.29 -5.64
C GLU A 97 -8.77 9.41 -5.59
N PHE A 98 -9.32 10.54 -6.07
CA PHE A 98 -10.75 10.71 -6.21
C PHE A 98 -11.37 9.73 -7.21
N VAL A 99 -10.75 9.55 -8.39
CA VAL A 99 -11.20 8.58 -9.39
C VAL A 99 -11.09 7.16 -8.83
N PHE A 100 -9.95 6.79 -8.24
CA PHE A 100 -9.74 5.47 -7.65
C PHE A 100 -10.76 5.18 -6.55
N GLY A 101 -10.99 6.13 -5.63
CA GLY A 101 -11.99 5.99 -4.56
C GLY A 101 -13.42 5.83 -5.09
N SER A 102 -13.80 6.60 -6.12
CA SER A 102 -15.14 6.49 -6.74
C SER A 102 -15.32 5.17 -7.48
N VAL A 103 -14.33 4.72 -8.26
CA VAL A 103 -14.35 3.43 -8.95
C VAL A 103 -14.39 2.28 -7.95
N ALA A 104 -13.56 2.31 -6.91
CA ALA A 104 -13.56 1.30 -5.86
C ALA A 104 -14.91 1.22 -5.14
N PHE A 105 -15.59 2.35 -4.93
CA PHE A 105 -16.91 2.38 -4.32
C PHE A 105 -18.01 1.83 -5.23
N ILE A 106 -18.03 2.24 -6.52
CA ILE A 106 -19.03 1.83 -7.50
C ILE A 106 -18.90 0.32 -7.79
N PHE A 107 -17.68 -0.16 -8.03
CA PHE A 107 -17.41 -1.54 -8.42
C PHE A 107 -17.05 -2.43 -7.24
N ARG A 108 -17.40 -2.04 -6.01
CA ARG A 108 -17.02 -2.78 -4.80
C ARG A 108 -17.43 -4.25 -4.84
N GLU A 109 -18.64 -4.57 -5.33
CA GLU A 109 -19.09 -5.96 -5.38
C GLU A 109 -18.36 -6.77 -6.46
N SER A 110 -18.07 -6.16 -7.62
CA SER A 110 -17.29 -6.80 -8.68
C SER A 110 -15.84 -7.05 -8.23
N LEU A 111 -15.21 -6.07 -7.59
CA LEU A 111 -13.87 -6.21 -7.02
C LEU A 111 -13.81 -7.35 -6.01
N LYS A 112 -14.87 -7.53 -5.20
CA LYS A 112 -14.93 -8.64 -4.27
C LYS A 112 -14.92 -10.00 -4.97
N HIS A 113 -15.74 -10.17 -6.01
CA HIS A 113 -15.81 -11.42 -6.76
C HIS A 113 -14.50 -11.74 -7.48
N THR A 114 -13.97 -10.79 -8.26
CA THR A 114 -12.72 -10.96 -9.00
C THR A 114 -11.57 -11.29 -8.06
N LEU A 115 -11.43 -10.57 -6.94
CA LEU A 115 -10.38 -10.86 -5.96
C LEU A 115 -10.51 -12.28 -5.39
N SER A 116 -11.74 -12.75 -5.13
CA SER A 116 -11.96 -14.10 -4.63
C SER A 116 -11.58 -15.19 -5.65
N GLU A 117 -11.86 -14.98 -6.94
CA GLU A 117 -11.48 -15.92 -8.01
C GLU A 117 -9.96 -15.93 -8.21
N GLU A 118 -9.32 -14.77 -8.24
CA GLU A 118 -7.86 -14.67 -8.41
C GLU A 118 -7.11 -15.33 -7.26
N LEU A 119 -7.58 -15.15 -6.02
CA LEU A 119 -7.01 -15.84 -4.85
C LEU A 119 -7.18 -17.37 -4.96
N GLN A 120 -8.32 -17.84 -5.48
CA GLN A 120 -8.59 -19.26 -5.63
C GLN A 120 -7.72 -19.89 -6.73
N ASN A 121 -7.56 -19.20 -7.86
CA ASN A 121 -6.62 -19.58 -8.91
C ASN A 121 -5.17 -19.59 -8.39
N GLY A 122 -4.82 -18.64 -7.52
CA GLY A 122 -3.54 -18.58 -6.84
C GLY A 122 -3.25 -19.79 -5.96
N ILE A 123 -4.24 -20.24 -5.18
CA ILE A 123 -4.14 -21.49 -4.41
C ILE A 123 -3.96 -22.69 -5.34
N TYR A 124 -4.77 -22.77 -6.40
CA TYR A 124 -4.80 -23.96 -7.26
C TYR A 124 -3.51 -24.15 -8.07
N HIS A 125 -3.03 -23.08 -8.72
CA HIS A 125 -1.89 -23.15 -9.67
C HIS A 125 -0.54 -22.74 -9.06
N HIS A 126 -0.53 -21.90 -8.03
CA HIS A 126 0.69 -21.23 -7.56
C HIS A 126 1.11 -21.61 -6.14
N TYR A 127 0.31 -22.42 -5.44
CA TYR A 127 0.72 -22.94 -4.13
C TYR A 127 1.78 -24.04 -4.29
N ASN A 128 3.02 -23.74 -3.92
CA ASN A 128 4.13 -24.68 -4.06
C ASN A 128 4.76 -25.01 -2.70
N VAL A 129 4.55 -26.25 -2.24
CA VAL A 129 5.07 -26.77 -0.96
C VAL A 129 6.59 -26.96 -1.01
N SER A 130 7.21 -27.08 -2.18
CA SER A 130 8.66 -27.30 -2.30
C SER A 130 9.48 -26.05 -1.97
N LEU A 131 8.85 -24.87 -1.98
CA LEU A 131 9.45 -23.60 -1.60
C LEU A 131 9.27 -23.36 -0.10
N HIS A 132 10.01 -24.10 0.74
CA HIS A 132 10.10 -23.84 2.19
C HIS A 132 11.26 -22.88 2.51
N GLY A 133 11.16 -21.65 1.98
CA GLY A 133 12.02 -20.55 2.39
C GLY A 133 11.32 -19.68 3.44
N PRO A 134 12.07 -18.87 4.22
CA PRO A 134 11.47 -17.78 4.97
C PRO A 134 10.68 -16.91 3.96
N ASN A 135 9.39 -16.72 4.24
CA ASN A 135 8.46 -15.90 3.47
C ASN A 135 7.89 -16.47 2.15
N SER A 136 7.74 -17.80 2.04
CA SER A 136 7.03 -18.42 0.91
C SER A 136 5.50 -18.20 0.97
N LEU A 137 4.80 -18.45 -0.15
CA LEU A 137 3.33 -18.42 -0.21
C LEU A 137 2.69 -19.32 0.86
N VAL A 138 3.36 -20.42 1.21
CA VAL A 138 2.97 -21.31 2.31
C VAL A 138 2.88 -20.53 3.62
N GLN A 139 3.94 -19.82 4.02
CA GLN A 139 3.95 -19.06 5.27
C GLN A 139 2.92 -17.93 5.31
N ILE A 140 2.63 -17.32 4.15
CA ILE A 140 1.66 -16.22 4.07
C ILE A 140 0.25 -16.76 4.27
N TRP A 141 -0.09 -17.85 3.58
CA TRP A 141 -1.36 -18.54 3.80
C TRP A 141 -1.47 -19.03 5.24
N ASP A 142 -0.40 -19.62 5.79
CA ASP A 142 -0.38 -20.10 7.18
C ASP A 142 -0.66 -18.96 8.18
N ASN A 143 -0.02 -17.80 7.99
CA ASN A 143 -0.25 -16.63 8.83
C ASN A 143 -1.69 -16.11 8.70
N ILE A 144 -2.23 -16.03 7.48
CA ILE A 144 -3.61 -15.59 7.25
C ILE A 144 -4.59 -16.54 7.93
N GLN A 145 -4.44 -17.84 7.72
CA GLN A 145 -5.34 -18.88 8.21
C GLN A 145 -5.34 -18.94 9.74
N THR A 146 -4.16 -18.90 10.35
CA THR A 146 -4.01 -18.90 11.81
C THR A 146 -4.47 -17.59 12.46
N GLN A 147 -4.16 -16.44 11.85
CA GLN A 147 -4.52 -15.12 12.39
C GLN A 147 -6.03 -14.87 12.34
N PHE A 148 -6.70 -15.27 11.25
CA PHE A 148 -8.12 -15.01 11.05
C PHE A 148 -9.02 -16.21 11.37
N GLY A 149 -8.45 -17.35 11.76
CA GLY A 149 -9.21 -18.56 12.10
C GLY A 149 -10.07 -19.05 10.94
N CYS A 150 -9.45 -19.22 9.77
CA CYS A 150 -10.11 -19.50 8.50
C CYS A 150 -9.32 -20.52 7.68
N CYS A 151 -9.95 -21.12 6.67
CA CYS A 151 -9.27 -22.03 5.73
C CYS A 151 -9.77 -21.82 4.30
N GLY A 152 -8.83 -21.65 3.37
CA GLY A 152 -9.13 -21.43 1.95
C GLY A 152 -9.66 -20.03 1.67
N VAL A 153 -10.12 -19.77 0.44
CA VAL A 153 -10.62 -18.44 0.06
C VAL A 153 -12.07 -18.28 0.48
N LYS A 154 -12.95 -19.11 -0.08
CA LYS A 154 -14.39 -19.17 0.19
C LYS A 154 -14.70 -20.31 1.18
N SER A 155 -13.97 -21.42 1.09
CA SER A 155 -14.15 -22.61 1.92
C SER A 155 -12.83 -23.39 2.04
N TYR A 156 -12.74 -24.25 3.06
CA TYR A 156 -11.64 -25.21 3.21
C TYR A 156 -11.48 -26.14 1.99
N GLU A 157 -12.58 -26.38 1.27
CA GLU A 157 -12.60 -27.20 0.05
C GLU A 157 -11.77 -26.61 -1.10
N ASP A 158 -11.44 -25.32 -1.05
CA ASP A 158 -10.59 -24.66 -2.06
C ASP A 158 -9.17 -25.26 -2.12
N TRP A 159 -8.76 -25.98 -1.08
CA TRP A 159 -7.48 -26.71 -1.01
C TRP A 159 -7.54 -28.11 -1.62
N TYR A 160 -8.73 -28.64 -1.89
CA TYR A 160 -8.85 -30.00 -2.40
C TYR A 160 -8.40 -30.08 -3.86
N MET A 161 -7.59 -31.10 -4.16
CA MET A 161 -7.15 -31.42 -5.52
C MET A 161 -6.40 -30.28 -6.23
N ILE A 162 -5.70 -29.43 -5.49
CA ILE A 162 -4.82 -28.41 -6.08
C ILE A 162 -3.58 -29.05 -6.74
N GLU A 163 -2.86 -28.31 -7.59
CA GLU A 163 -1.69 -28.84 -8.32
C GLU A 163 -0.56 -29.34 -7.39
N ALA A 164 -0.49 -28.81 -6.15
CA ALA A 164 0.49 -29.23 -5.16
C ALA A 164 0.27 -30.65 -4.60
N TRP A 165 -0.97 -31.14 -4.59
CA TRP A 165 -1.34 -32.49 -4.16
C TRP A 165 -2.54 -33.00 -4.99
N PRO A 166 -2.29 -33.39 -6.25
CA PRO A 166 -3.36 -33.79 -7.15
C PRO A 166 -4.07 -35.03 -6.61
N ASN A 167 -5.41 -35.04 -6.74
CA ASN A 167 -6.31 -36.11 -6.27
C ASN A 167 -6.43 -36.30 -4.76
N GLU A 168 -5.74 -35.50 -3.95
CA GLU A 168 -5.84 -35.56 -2.50
C GLU A 168 -6.80 -34.50 -1.95
N LYS A 169 -7.54 -34.86 -0.90
CA LYS A 169 -8.41 -33.94 -0.16
C LYS A 169 -7.69 -33.46 1.10
N TRP A 170 -6.57 -32.78 0.91
CA TRP A 170 -5.75 -32.24 1.98
C TRP A 170 -5.94 -30.73 2.12
N VAL A 171 -5.69 -30.24 3.33
CA VAL A 171 -5.58 -28.81 3.64
C VAL A 171 -4.20 -28.55 4.28
N PRO A 172 -3.68 -27.32 4.24
CA PRO A 172 -2.52 -26.94 5.03
C PRO A 172 -2.75 -27.13 6.54
N ASP A 173 -1.71 -27.46 7.30
CA ASP A 173 -1.82 -27.68 8.75
C ASP A 173 -2.25 -26.41 9.52
N SER A 174 -2.03 -25.22 8.95
CA SER A 174 -2.53 -23.94 9.46
C SER A 174 -4.07 -23.81 9.45
N CYS A 175 -4.77 -24.68 8.72
CA CYS A 175 -6.24 -24.78 8.78
C CYS A 175 -6.75 -25.54 10.01
N CYS A 176 -5.90 -26.26 10.73
CA CYS A 176 -6.34 -27.06 11.86
C CYS A 176 -6.63 -26.18 13.08
N LEU A 177 -7.63 -26.60 13.86
CA LEU A 177 -7.94 -25.91 15.11
C LEU A 177 -6.80 -26.11 16.13
N PRO A 178 -6.52 -25.11 17.00
CA PRO A 178 -5.42 -25.20 17.96
C PRO A 178 -5.51 -26.40 18.91
N ALA A 179 -6.71 -26.90 19.18
CA ALA A 179 -6.95 -28.09 20.00
C ALA A 179 -6.50 -29.41 19.32
N SER A 180 -6.34 -29.40 17.99
CA SER A 180 -6.02 -30.56 17.15
C SER A 180 -4.69 -30.38 16.41
N TYR A 181 -3.81 -29.52 16.93
CA TYR A 181 -2.52 -29.17 16.32
C TYR A 181 -1.51 -30.32 16.49
N ASP A 182 -1.70 -31.39 15.73
CA ASP A 182 -0.73 -32.46 15.53
C ASP A 182 -0.03 -32.29 14.17
N VAL A 183 1.15 -32.89 14.02
CA VAL A 183 1.94 -32.80 12.79
C VAL A 183 1.21 -33.52 11.65
N ASN A 184 0.92 -32.82 10.54
CA ASN A 184 0.10 -33.29 9.41
C ASN A 184 -1.41 -33.43 9.70
N CYS A 185 -1.96 -32.70 10.66
CA CYS A 185 -3.40 -32.68 10.93
C CYS A 185 -4.25 -32.43 9.67
N GLY A 186 -3.78 -31.63 8.71
CA GLY A 186 -4.49 -31.31 7.47
C GLY A 186 -4.58 -32.45 6.46
N LYS A 187 -3.90 -33.58 6.72
CA LYS A 187 -3.92 -34.80 5.90
C LYS A 187 -4.67 -35.96 6.55
N ILE A 188 -5.07 -35.82 7.81
CA ILE A 188 -5.80 -36.84 8.56
C ILE A 188 -7.30 -36.68 8.30
N ARG A 189 -8.02 -37.80 8.13
CA ARG A 189 -9.48 -37.80 8.02
C ARG A 189 -10.13 -37.55 9.39
N ASP A 190 -11.22 -36.81 9.41
CA ASP A 190 -12.02 -36.51 10.62
C ASP A 190 -11.29 -35.65 11.68
N VAL A 191 -10.56 -34.62 11.24
CA VAL A 191 -9.94 -33.60 12.11
C VAL A 191 -10.77 -32.31 12.13
N ASP A 192 -10.84 -31.70 13.31
CA ASP A 192 -11.41 -30.37 13.51
C ASP A 192 -10.56 -29.29 12.81
N ILE A 193 -11.09 -28.73 11.72
CA ILE A 193 -10.48 -27.66 10.92
C ILE A 193 -11.37 -26.41 10.86
N TYR A 194 -10.79 -25.27 10.54
CA TYR A 194 -11.57 -24.08 10.20
C TYR A 194 -12.38 -24.33 8.92
N THR A 195 -13.70 -24.16 8.98
CA THR A 195 -14.60 -24.36 7.83
C THR A 195 -14.91 -23.07 7.07
N GLN A 196 -14.65 -21.93 7.69
CA GLN A 196 -14.94 -20.61 7.12
C GLN A 196 -13.82 -20.16 6.18
N GLY A 197 -14.18 -19.66 4.99
CA GLY A 197 -13.22 -19.06 4.06
C GLY A 197 -12.59 -17.77 4.59
N CYS A 198 -11.30 -17.58 4.31
CA CYS A 198 -10.54 -16.41 4.75
C CYS A 198 -11.02 -15.11 4.10
N TYR A 199 -11.53 -15.16 2.88
CA TYR A 199 -12.03 -13.98 2.18
C TYR A 199 -13.15 -13.28 2.97
N ALA A 200 -14.13 -14.05 3.46
CA ALA A 200 -15.25 -13.53 4.21
C ALA A 200 -14.80 -12.94 5.57
N GLN A 201 -13.86 -13.60 6.25
CA GLN A 201 -13.33 -13.12 7.53
C GLN A 201 -12.53 -11.82 7.36
N ILE A 202 -11.67 -11.75 6.35
CA ILE A 202 -10.88 -10.56 6.02
C ILE A 202 -11.81 -9.41 5.61
N ASN A 203 -12.80 -9.67 4.75
CA ASN A 203 -13.77 -8.66 4.35
C ASN A 203 -14.58 -8.15 5.57
N ASN A 204 -15.01 -9.04 6.47
CA ASN A 204 -15.69 -8.65 7.70
C ASN A 204 -14.78 -7.83 8.63
N PHE A 205 -13.49 -8.18 8.71
CA PHE A 205 -12.50 -7.40 9.44
C PHE A 205 -12.40 -5.97 8.87
N PHE A 206 -12.28 -5.82 7.55
CA PHE A 206 -12.24 -4.51 6.90
C PHE A 206 -13.55 -3.73 7.04
N ILE A 207 -14.71 -4.37 6.87
CA ILE A 207 -16.02 -3.73 7.03
C ILE A 207 -16.19 -3.19 8.46
N ARG A 208 -15.77 -3.96 9.47
CA ARG A 208 -15.77 -3.54 10.88
C ARG A 208 -14.75 -2.45 11.19
N ARG A 209 -13.79 -2.22 10.29
CA ARG A 209 -12.70 -1.25 10.42
C ARG A 209 -12.72 -0.18 9.31
N LEU A 210 -13.88 0.04 8.67
CA LEU A 210 -14.04 1.05 7.63
C LEU A 210 -13.78 2.46 8.15
N ASP A 211 -14.00 2.68 9.45
CA ASP A 211 -13.63 3.90 10.18
C ASP A 211 -12.12 4.19 10.06
N ILE A 212 -11.26 3.18 10.16
CA ILE A 212 -9.81 3.33 10.00
C ILE A 212 -9.48 3.74 8.56
N ILE A 213 -10.04 3.07 7.56
CA ILE A 213 -9.78 3.38 6.15
C ILE A 213 -10.24 4.81 5.83
N GLY A 214 -11.44 5.19 6.29
CA GLY A 214 -11.97 6.54 6.13
C GLY A 214 -11.09 7.60 6.81
N PHE A 215 -10.62 7.32 8.03
CA PHE A 215 -9.71 8.21 8.75
C PHE A 215 -8.39 8.42 8.00
N VAL A 216 -7.77 7.35 7.50
CA VAL A 216 -6.54 7.43 6.70
C VAL A 216 -6.75 8.30 5.45
N GLY A 217 -7.86 8.13 4.74
CA GLY A 217 -8.21 8.95 3.57
C GLY A 217 -8.36 10.44 3.91
N ILE A 218 -9.01 10.77 5.03
CA ILE A 218 -9.15 12.16 5.51
C ILE A 218 -7.78 12.78 5.82
N VAL A 219 -6.88 12.02 6.47
CA VAL A 219 -5.52 12.47 6.78
C VAL A 219 -4.73 12.75 5.49
N ILE A 220 -4.82 11.86 4.50
CA ILE A 220 -4.17 12.06 3.19
C ILE A 220 -4.70 13.33 2.52
N ALA A 221 -6.02 13.50 2.44
CA ALA A 221 -6.65 14.68 1.86
C ALA A 221 -6.24 15.98 2.58
N PHE A 222 -6.13 15.96 3.91
CA PHE A 222 -5.65 17.11 4.69
C PHE A 222 -4.22 17.51 4.30
N PHE A 223 -3.30 16.55 4.22
CA PHE A 223 -1.91 16.84 3.83
C PHE A 223 -1.79 17.33 2.39
N GLN A 224 -2.59 16.80 1.47
CA GLN A 224 -2.64 17.28 0.10
C GLN A 224 -3.14 18.73 0.02
N LEU A 225 -4.24 19.06 0.70
CA LEU A 225 -4.77 20.42 0.74
C LEU A 225 -3.77 21.39 1.37
N TYR A 226 -3.15 21.00 2.49
CA TYR A 226 -2.08 21.78 3.11
C TYR A 226 -0.92 22.02 2.15
N GLY A 227 -0.49 20.99 1.41
CA GLY A 227 0.58 21.09 0.41
C GLY A 227 0.24 22.02 -0.75
N LEU A 228 -0.99 21.94 -1.29
CA LEU A 228 -1.48 22.80 -2.37
C LEU A 228 -1.51 24.27 -1.94
N ILE A 229 -2.11 24.56 -0.79
CA ILE A 229 -2.22 25.92 -0.26
C ILE A 229 -0.82 26.48 0.02
N SER A 230 0.03 25.72 0.71
CA SER A 230 1.38 26.18 1.10
C SER A 230 2.27 26.41 -0.12
N SER A 231 2.29 25.49 -1.08
CA SER A 231 3.10 25.62 -2.29
C SER A 231 2.69 26.83 -3.14
N MET A 232 1.37 27.10 -3.26
CA MET A 232 0.87 28.25 -3.99
C MET A 232 1.19 29.58 -3.29
N ILE A 233 1.03 29.65 -1.96
CA ILE A 233 1.42 30.83 -1.16
C ILE A 233 2.92 31.10 -1.33
N LEU A 234 3.77 30.07 -1.23
CA LEU A 234 5.21 30.20 -1.42
C LEU A 234 5.55 30.64 -2.84
N PHE A 235 4.92 30.05 -3.86
CA PHE A 235 5.12 30.42 -5.26
C PHE A 235 4.82 31.89 -5.51
N CYS A 236 3.66 32.38 -5.07
CA CYS A 236 3.23 33.78 -5.20
C CYS A 236 4.17 34.72 -4.44
N THR A 237 4.54 34.38 -3.20
CA THR A 237 5.40 35.25 -2.37
C THR A 237 6.82 35.35 -2.94
N VAL A 238 7.36 34.27 -3.50
CA VAL A 238 8.65 34.29 -4.19
C VAL A 238 8.59 35.20 -5.44
N LYS A 239 7.43 35.31 -6.14
CA LYS A 239 7.25 36.29 -7.24
C LYS A 239 7.52 37.68 -6.75
N HIS A 240 6.80 38.01 -5.70
CA HIS A 240 6.69 39.35 -5.18
C HIS A 240 8.05 39.81 -4.63
N LYS A 241 8.76 38.92 -3.92
CA LYS A 241 10.13 39.17 -3.44
C LYS A 241 11.11 39.41 -4.59
N ARG A 242 11.06 38.63 -5.68
CA ARG A 242 11.95 38.85 -6.84
C ARG A 242 11.66 40.20 -7.51
N TYR A 243 10.39 40.50 -7.77
CA TYR A 243 9.99 41.77 -8.39
C TYR A 243 10.40 42.99 -7.55
N SER A 244 10.16 42.95 -6.24
CA SER A 244 10.54 44.03 -5.32
C SER A 244 12.06 44.25 -5.24
N ARG A 245 12.88 43.19 -5.31
CA ARG A 245 14.34 43.32 -5.37
C ARG A 245 14.81 43.96 -6.68
N THR A 246 14.24 43.56 -7.82
CA THR A 246 14.59 44.14 -9.12
C THR A 246 14.27 45.63 -9.15
N TYR A 247 13.10 46.03 -8.64
CA TYR A 247 12.71 47.46 -8.58
C TYR A 247 13.67 48.29 -7.71
N LYS A 248 14.09 47.78 -6.54
CA LYS A 248 15.08 48.45 -5.68
C LYS A 248 16.48 48.55 -6.28
N SER A 249 16.83 47.70 -7.24
CA SER A 249 18.14 47.76 -7.91
C SER A 249 18.20 48.83 -8.99
N TYR A 250 17.06 49.38 -9.41
CA TYR A 250 16.94 50.35 -10.50
C TYR A 250 16.69 51.77 -9.98
N SER A 251 16.55 51.93 -8.66
CA SER A 251 16.44 53.20 -7.93
C SER A 251 17.70 53.46 -7.15
#